data_AF-A0A1T5AZA0-F1
#
_entry.id   AF-A0A1T5AZA0-F1
#
_cell.length_a   1.000
_cell.length_b   1.000
_cell.length_c   1.000
_cell.angle_alpha   90.00
_cell.angle_beta   90.00
_cell.angle_gamma   90.00
#
_symmetry.space_group_name_H-M   'P 1'
#
loop_
_entity.id
_entity.type
_entity.pdbx_description
1 polymer ?
#
loop_
_entity_poly.entity_id
_entity_poly.type
_entity_poly.pdbx_seq_one_letter_code
_entity_poly.pdbx_strand_id
1 'polypeptide(L)'
;MKRLFFLFLLMPGILFAQKEEHYLAGAVPEVDGKVVFSKTIKAPSLSQEQLYEAMLSWAGDYYNGEKNRVVYQKPEEGAIACLGNEYIVFSSSALSLDRTTINYLMRIVCVDQRCDLEISGIRYEYNVSYQKQPEKYVAEEWITDKIALRNNKLLRVPGKFRKGTIDLIDKLFVDATNKINGLVSASASAAAPVTAAAVPAVTSQTAAVTPVVPVSPVVAATPLIAATTTAAAQAQPEVLPVQANVPAGYKAVAADKIPGNIIRMMQNDQMMITVSNGQETDFATLSSGGVGYAFSKPVAFCITESGKHIASLIESASSYTLSFYTEAYRDVLDKNKDNRSKDPDRIQNSGLTLITTSNGNKAFSEAWMIIECKKISLSQQNGTAGAPANGSKILLGEIQNVWIK
;
A
#
# COMPACT_ATOMS: atom_id res chain seq x y z
N MET A 1 19.37 45.64 -30.46
CA MET A 1 19.21 44.50 -29.54
C MET A 1 18.89 44.98 -28.12
N LYS A 2 17.61 45.23 -27.76
CA LYS A 2 17.23 45.63 -26.38
C LYS A 2 15.73 45.50 -26.01
N ARG A 3 14.93 44.74 -26.78
CA ARG A 3 13.48 44.52 -26.53
C ARG A 3 13.04 43.05 -26.52
N LEU A 4 13.99 42.10 -26.50
CA LEU A 4 13.72 40.65 -26.53
C LEU A 4 14.32 39.94 -25.29
N PHE A 5 14.23 40.57 -24.13
CA PHE A 5 14.74 40.01 -22.86
C PHE A 5 13.80 40.22 -21.66
N PHE A 6 12.53 40.57 -21.93
CA PHE A 6 11.50 40.81 -20.89
C PHE A 6 10.38 39.77 -20.88
N LEU A 7 10.45 38.74 -21.74
CA LEU A 7 9.43 37.70 -21.88
C LEU A 7 9.74 36.39 -21.14
N PHE A 8 10.95 36.23 -20.60
CA PHE A 8 11.36 35.06 -19.82
C PHE A 8 11.26 35.23 -18.29
N LEU A 9 10.89 36.43 -17.81
CA LEU A 9 10.81 36.72 -16.37
C LEU A 9 9.40 36.51 -15.76
N LEU A 10 8.41 36.14 -16.59
CA LEU A 10 7.02 35.90 -16.19
C LEU A 10 6.63 34.41 -16.13
N MET A 11 7.45 33.49 -16.64
CA MET A 11 7.15 32.05 -16.63
C MET A 11 6.95 31.43 -15.23
N PRO A 12 7.60 31.86 -14.14
CA PRO A 12 7.33 31.31 -12.80
C PRO A 12 5.90 31.56 -12.31
N GLY A 13 5.28 32.69 -12.69
CA GLY A 13 3.96 33.09 -12.19
C GLY A 13 2.80 32.26 -12.74
N ILE A 14 2.94 31.72 -13.95
CA ILE A 14 1.87 30.98 -14.64
C ILE A 14 1.63 29.61 -13.97
N LEU A 15 2.69 28.95 -13.49
CA LEU A 15 2.62 27.67 -12.77
C LEU A 15 1.91 27.79 -11.41
N PHE A 16 2.09 28.90 -10.69
CA PHE A 16 1.38 29.13 -9.42
C PHE A 16 -0.11 29.44 -9.64
N ALA A 17 -0.46 30.14 -10.72
CA ALA A 17 -1.86 30.45 -11.06
C ALA A 17 -2.68 29.18 -11.35
N GLN A 18 -2.15 28.26 -12.16
CA GLN A 18 -2.79 26.98 -12.46
C GLN A 18 -3.04 26.12 -11.21
N LYS A 19 -2.13 26.18 -10.22
CA LYS A 19 -2.31 25.44 -8.96
C LYS A 19 -3.43 26.01 -8.09
N GLU A 20 -3.71 27.32 -8.13
CA GLU A 20 -4.86 27.87 -7.38
C GLU A 20 -6.19 27.56 -8.04
N GLU A 21 -6.26 27.58 -9.38
CA GLU A 21 -7.49 27.37 -10.16
C GLU A 21 -8.21 26.05 -9.82
N HIS A 22 -7.45 24.98 -9.58
CA HIS A 22 -7.94 23.66 -9.16
C HIS A 22 -8.83 23.65 -7.91
N TYR A 23 -8.72 24.67 -7.06
CA TYR A 23 -9.52 24.77 -5.83
C TYR A 23 -10.65 25.82 -5.90
N LEU A 24 -10.82 26.49 -7.04
CA LEU A 24 -11.80 27.57 -7.23
C LEU A 24 -13.18 27.01 -7.61
N ALA A 25 -14.05 27.83 -8.20
CA ALA A 25 -15.45 27.48 -8.43
C ALA A 25 -15.64 26.15 -9.18
N GLY A 26 -16.61 25.34 -8.75
CA GLY A 26 -16.88 24.00 -9.28
C GLY A 26 -16.02 22.86 -8.71
N ALA A 27 -14.92 23.16 -8.00
CA ALA A 27 -14.05 22.13 -7.43
C ALA A 27 -14.64 21.37 -6.23
N VAL A 28 -15.74 21.85 -5.65
CA VAL A 28 -16.52 21.13 -4.62
C VAL A 28 -17.94 20.92 -5.16
N PRO A 29 -18.20 19.79 -5.83
CA PRO A 29 -19.50 19.51 -6.43
C PRO A 29 -20.60 19.28 -5.39
N GLU A 30 -21.79 19.82 -5.68
CA GLU A 30 -23.00 19.66 -4.88
C GLU A 30 -24.09 18.93 -5.68
N VAL A 31 -24.65 17.86 -5.10
CA VAL A 31 -25.80 17.10 -5.65
C VAL A 31 -26.87 17.05 -4.56
N ASP A 32 -28.10 17.49 -4.87
CA ASP A 32 -29.22 17.59 -3.91
C ASP A 32 -28.88 18.30 -2.58
N GLY A 33 -28.00 19.31 -2.65
CA GLY A 33 -27.52 20.04 -1.47
C GLY A 33 -26.59 19.24 -0.56
N LYS A 34 -25.94 18.21 -1.09
CA LYS A 34 -24.87 17.43 -0.46
C LYS A 34 -23.57 17.57 -1.24
N VAL A 35 -22.45 17.62 -0.53
CA VAL A 35 -21.13 17.60 -1.16
C VAL A 35 -20.83 16.16 -1.57
N VAL A 36 -20.72 15.93 -2.88
CA VAL A 36 -20.58 14.59 -3.49
C VAL A 36 -19.53 14.63 -4.59
N PHE A 37 -18.31 14.24 -4.24
CA PHE A 37 -17.23 14.07 -5.22
C PHE A 37 -17.40 12.73 -5.93
N SER A 38 -17.34 12.72 -7.26
CA SER A 38 -17.49 11.49 -8.04
C SER A 38 -16.45 11.38 -9.15
N LYS A 39 -16.08 10.15 -9.50
CA LYS A 39 -15.18 9.85 -10.62
C LYS A 39 -15.50 8.50 -11.25
N THR A 40 -15.80 8.53 -12.56
CA THR A 40 -15.90 7.32 -13.39
C THR A 40 -14.54 6.97 -13.96
N ILE A 41 -14.06 5.77 -13.68
CA ILE A 41 -12.84 5.19 -14.24
C ILE A 41 -13.23 4.18 -15.33
N LYS A 42 -12.72 4.37 -16.54
CA LYS A 42 -12.88 3.41 -17.65
C LYS A 42 -11.81 2.32 -17.53
N ALA A 43 -12.23 1.08 -17.67
CA ALA A 43 -11.40 -0.09 -17.48
C ALA A 43 -11.60 -1.10 -18.62
N PRO A 44 -11.25 -0.74 -19.87
CA PRO A 44 -11.49 -1.60 -21.02
C PRO A 44 -10.87 -2.99 -20.81
N SER A 45 -11.54 -4.03 -21.31
CA SER A 45 -11.18 -5.45 -21.16
C SER A 45 -11.25 -6.07 -19.76
N LEU A 46 -11.64 -5.34 -18.70
CA LEU A 46 -11.88 -5.92 -17.37
C LEU A 46 -13.36 -6.21 -17.11
N SER A 47 -13.67 -7.37 -16.53
CA SER A 47 -15.02 -7.71 -16.05
C SER A 47 -15.35 -7.03 -14.71
N GLN A 48 -16.64 -6.99 -14.35
CA GLN A 48 -17.10 -6.57 -13.02
C GLN A 48 -16.36 -7.31 -11.90
N GLU A 49 -16.20 -8.64 -12.01
CA GLU A 49 -15.54 -9.48 -11.01
C GLU A 49 -14.06 -9.10 -10.82
N GLN A 50 -13.33 -8.93 -11.93
CA GLN A 50 -11.93 -8.51 -11.89
C GLN A 50 -11.76 -7.10 -11.29
N LEU A 51 -12.69 -6.19 -11.58
CA LEU A 51 -12.70 -4.85 -11.01
C LEU A 51 -13.07 -4.86 -9.53
N TYR A 52 -14.06 -5.66 -9.13
CA TYR A 52 -14.49 -5.81 -7.75
C TYR A 52 -13.36 -6.33 -6.87
N GLU A 53 -12.73 -7.45 -7.24
CA GLU A 53 -11.60 -8.02 -6.48
C GLU A 53 -10.42 -7.05 -6.39
N ALA A 54 -10.11 -6.34 -7.49
CA ALA A 54 -9.07 -5.33 -7.50
C ALA A 54 -9.35 -4.15 -6.56
N MET A 55 -10.58 -3.64 -6.58
CA MET A 55 -11.00 -2.52 -5.77
C MET A 55 -11.25 -2.92 -4.31
N LEU A 56 -11.65 -4.15 -4.04
CA LEU A 56 -11.75 -4.72 -2.70
C LEU A 56 -10.36 -4.90 -2.09
N SER A 57 -9.38 -5.40 -2.86
CA SER A 57 -7.98 -5.41 -2.45
C SER A 57 -7.48 -4.00 -2.14
N TRP A 58 -7.64 -3.03 -3.06
CA TRP A 58 -7.23 -1.64 -2.83
C TRP A 58 -7.91 -1.01 -1.60
N ALA A 59 -9.20 -1.29 -1.41
CA ALA A 59 -9.96 -0.82 -0.26
C ALA A 59 -9.50 -1.48 1.04
N GLY A 60 -9.18 -2.78 1.04
CA GLY A 60 -8.58 -3.48 2.19
C GLY A 60 -7.16 -2.99 2.51
N ASP A 61 -6.37 -2.64 1.49
CA ASP A 61 -5.02 -2.10 1.64
C ASP A 61 -5.03 -0.70 2.27
N TYR A 62 -6.04 0.12 1.96
CA TYR A 62 -6.16 1.52 2.40
C TYR A 62 -7.01 1.70 3.68
N TYR A 63 -8.15 1.03 3.74
CA TYR A 63 -9.13 1.11 4.83
C TYR A 63 -8.98 -0.11 5.76
N ASN A 64 -7.88 -0.14 6.52
CA ASN A 64 -7.50 -1.21 7.45
C ASN A 64 -7.35 -0.80 8.94
N GLY A 65 -7.78 0.40 9.31
CA GLY A 65 -7.76 0.90 10.69
C GLY A 65 -9.10 0.74 11.43
N GLU A 66 -9.11 0.88 12.75
CA GLU A 66 -10.32 0.78 13.58
C GLU A 66 -11.48 1.68 13.08
N LYS A 67 -11.14 2.93 12.72
CA LYS A 67 -12.07 3.95 12.21
C LYS A 67 -11.99 4.18 10.70
N ASN A 68 -11.04 3.54 10.03
CA ASN A 68 -10.77 3.67 8.60
C ASN A 68 -10.92 2.28 7.97
N ARG A 69 -12.14 1.86 7.61
CA ARG A 69 -12.44 0.45 7.30
C ARG A 69 -13.46 0.24 6.19
N VAL A 70 -13.34 -0.87 5.47
CA VAL A 70 -14.43 -1.42 4.65
C VAL A 70 -15.61 -1.80 5.56
N VAL A 71 -16.82 -1.33 5.24
CA VAL A 71 -18.05 -1.54 6.03
C VAL A 71 -19.17 -2.24 5.26
N TYR A 72 -19.08 -2.31 3.94
CA TYR A 72 -20.05 -2.98 3.09
C TYR A 72 -19.37 -3.60 1.88
N GLN A 73 -19.83 -4.77 1.49
CA GLN A 73 -19.34 -5.56 0.36
C GLN A 73 -20.53 -6.33 -0.23
N LYS A 74 -20.69 -6.27 -1.55
CA LYS A 74 -21.71 -7.01 -2.29
C LYS A 74 -21.19 -7.37 -3.70
N PRO A 75 -20.49 -8.51 -3.84
CA PRO A 75 -19.82 -8.90 -5.09
C PRO A 75 -20.74 -8.94 -6.31
N GLU A 76 -21.98 -9.38 -6.13
CA GLU A 76 -22.97 -9.51 -7.20
C GLU A 76 -23.43 -8.17 -7.78
N GLU A 77 -23.35 -7.08 -6.99
CA GLU A 77 -23.59 -5.70 -7.44
C GLU A 77 -22.29 -4.95 -7.72
N GLY A 78 -21.12 -5.60 -7.58
CA GLY A 78 -19.81 -4.98 -7.66
C GLY A 78 -19.61 -3.85 -6.63
N ALA A 79 -20.38 -3.84 -5.54
CA ALA A 79 -20.51 -2.69 -4.65
C ALA A 79 -19.66 -2.85 -3.37
N ILE A 80 -18.90 -1.81 -3.04
CA ILE A 80 -18.07 -1.72 -1.82
C ILE A 80 -18.33 -0.36 -1.17
N ALA A 81 -18.45 -0.31 0.15
CA ALA A 81 -18.44 0.97 0.88
C ALA A 81 -17.44 0.95 2.03
N CYS A 82 -16.74 2.06 2.21
CA CYS A 82 -15.69 2.24 3.21
C CYS A 82 -15.94 3.52 4.01
N LEU A 83 -15.70 3.47 5.32
CA LEU A 83 -15.63 4.67 6.16
C LEU A 83 -14.18 5.13 6.24
N GLY A 84 -13.92 6.35 5.81
CA GLY A 84 -12.64 7.03 5.98
C GLY A 84 -12.60 7.84 7.27
N ASN A 85 -11.49 7.74 8.01
CA ASN A 85 -11.18 8.61 9.15
C ASN A 85 -9.68 8.94 9.12
N GLU A 86 -9.34 10.19 8.82
CA GLU A 86 -7.96 10.62 8.53
C GLU A 86 -7.65 12.00 9.10
N TYR A 87 -6.37 12.36 9.16
CA TYR A 87 -5.92 13.72 9.47
C TYR A 87 -5.59 14.50 8.19
N ILE A 88 -6.26 15.63 7.98
CA ILE A 88 -5.82 16.65 7.03
C ILE A 88 -4.92 17.63 7.80
N VAL A 89 -3.64 17.68 7.45
CA VAL A 89 -2.66 18.62 8.02
C VAL A 89 -2.61 19.88 7.15
N PHE A 90 -2.97 21.01 7.73
CA PHE A 90 -2.96 22.32 7.07
C PHE A 90 -1.59 23.01 7.15
N SER A 91 -0.91 22.88 8.29
CA SER A 91 0.48 23.28 8.45
C SER A 91 1.16 22.47 9.55
N SER A 92 2.47 22.24 9.40
CA SER A 92 3.31 21.58 10.40
C SER A 92 4.59 22.40 10.59
N SER A 93 5.01 22.54 11.83
CA SER A 93 6.20 23.28 12.27
C SER A 93 6.68 22.69 13.59
N ALA A 94 7.94 22.96 13.97
CA ALA A 94 8.55 22.38 15.18
C ALA A 94 7.79 22.64 16.50
N LEU A 95 6.93 23.67 16.55
CA LEU A 95 6.17 24.05 17.75
C LEU A 95 4.65 24.01 17.57
N SER A 96 4.14 23.68 16.37
CA SER A 96 2.70 23.73 16.09
C SER A 96 2.32 22.86 14.90
N LEU A 97 1.24 22.09 15.09
CA LEU A 97 0.62 21.22 14.08
C LEU A 97 -0.85 21.62 13.94
N ASP A 98 -1.19 22.27 12.82
CA ASP A 98 -2.56 22.64 12.48
C ASP A 98 -3.19 21.52 11.64
N ARG A 99 -4.13 20.77 12.20
CA ARG A 99 -4.80 19.66 11.52
C ARG A 99 -6.26 19.51 11.93
N THR A 100 -7.09 18.97 11.04
CA THR A 100 -8.44 18.49 11.35
C THR A 100 -8.51 16.98 11.13
N THR A 101 -9.36 16.30 11.89
CA THR A 101 -9.83 14.96 11.53
C THR A 101 -10.95 15.10 10.50
N ILE A 102 -10.87 14.39 9.38
CA ILE A 102 -11.95 14.24 8.40
C ILE A 102 -12.58 12.86 8.54
N ASN A 103 -13.91 12.78 8.42
CA ASN A 103 -14.69 11.55 8.30
C ASN A 103 -15.46 11.60 6.98
N TYR A 104 -15.52 10.50 6.23
CA TYR A 104 -16.25 10.43 4.97
C TYR A 104 -16.69 9.00 4.64
N LEU A 105 -17.65 8.87 3.72
CA LEU A 105 -18.06 7.60 3.12
C LEU A 105 -17.51 7.54 1.69
N MET A 106 -16.70 6.53 1.40
CA MET A 106 -16.33 6.14 0.02
C MET A 106 -17.29 5.04 -0.43
N ARG A 107 -17.99 5.23 -1.55
CA ARG A 107 -18.68 4.16 -2.29
C ARG A 107 -17.93 3.87 -3.59
N ILE A 108 -17.84 2.59 -3.90
CA ILE A 108 -17.23 2.05 -5.11
C ILE A 108 -18.28 1.14 -5.74
N VAL A 109 -18.56 1.32 -7.03
CA VAL A 109 -19.43 0.43 -7.81
C VAL A 109 -18.69 0.01 -9.06
N CYS A 110 -18.35 -1.27 -9.12
CA CYS A 110 -17.74 -1.91 -10.28
C CYS A 110 -18.83 -2.53 -11.16
N VAL A 111 -18.76 -2.29 -12.46
CA VAL A 111 -19.54 -2.97 -13.50
C VAL A 111 -18.59 -3.33 -14.65
N ASP A 112 -19.04 -4.09 -15.65
CA ASP A 112 -18.17 -4.45 -16.76
C ASP A 112 -17.52 -3.20 -17.41
N GLN A 113 -16.19 -3.24 -17.46
CA GLN A 113 -15.31 -2.22 -18.03
C GLN A 113 -15.40 -0.81 -17.40
N ARG A 114 -16.00 -0.66 -16.22
CA ARG A 114 -16.18 0.64 -15.55
C ARG A 114 -16.21 0.50 -14.02
N CYS A 115 -15.54 1.43 -13.35
CA CYS A 115 -15.63 1.57 -11.90
C CYS A 115 -16.01 3.02 -11.56
N ASP A 116 -17.08 3.21 -10.80
CA ASP A 116 -17.50 4.50 -10.29
C ASP A 116 -17.11 4.66 -8.82
N LEU A 117 -16.44 5.78 -8.51
CA LEU A 117 -16.08 6.19 -7.17
C LEU A 117 -16.95 7.37 -6.74
N GLU A 118 -17.42 7.36 -5.50
CA GLU A 118 -18.12 8.48 -4.88
C GLU A 118 -17.62 8.71 -3.45
N ILE A 119 -17.31 9.95 -3.10
CA ILE A 119 -17.04 10.37 -1.71
C ILE A 119 -18.10 11.37 -1.29
N SER A 120 -18.83 11.03 -0.23
CA SER A 120 -19.91 11.86 0.33
C SER A 120 -19.98 11.74 1.86
N GLY A 121 -20.87 12.52 2.49
CA GLY A 121 -21.07 12.50 3.94
C GLY A 121 -19.88 13.07 4.73
N ILE A 122 -19.15 14.01 4.15
CA ILE A 122 -17.90 14.57 4.68
C ILE A 122 -18.15 15.41 5.94
N ARG A 123 -17.44 15.10 7.02
CA ARG A 123 -17.50 15.79 8.32
C ARG A 123 -16.12 16.04 8.88
N TYR A 124 -15.95 17.14 9.61
CA TYR A 124 -14.68 17.52 10.23
C TYR A 124 -14.82 17.62 11.75
N GLU A 125 -13.77 17.21 12.46
CA GLU A 125 -13.55 17.53 13.87
C GLU A 125 -12.22 18.28 13.99
N TYR A 126 -12.26 19.51 14.50
CA TYR A 126 -11.12 20.42 14.53
C TYR A 126 -10.79 20.84 15.96
N ASN A 127 -9.58 20.53 16.41
CA ASN A 127 -9.13 20.85 17.76
C ASN A 127 -8.59 22.28 17.78
N VAL A 128 -9.25 23.16 18.55
CA VAL A 128 -8.86 24.55 18.74
C VAL A 128 -8.37 24.79 20.17
N SER A 129 -7.34 25.61 20.34
CA SER A 129 -6.68 25.82 21.64
C SER A 129 -7.57 26.51 22.69
N TYR A 130 -8.63 27.20 22.26
CA TYR A 130 -9.55 27.95 23.13
C TYR A 130 -10.78 27.14 23.59
N GLN A 131 -10.94 25.87 23.17
CA GLN A 131 -12.03 25.00 23.63
C GLN A 131 -11.51 23.61 24.02
N LYS A 132 -12.21 22.96 24.96
CA LYS A 132 -11.92 21.57 25.37
C LYS A 132 -12.54 20.51 24.45
N GLN A 133 -13.51 20.89 23.63
CA GLN A 133 -14.20 20.01 22.69
C GLN A 133 -13.82 20.41 21.26
N PRO A 134 -13.70 19.46 20.31
CA PRO A 134 -13.45 19.79 18.92
C PRO A 134 -14.63 20.58 18.33
N GLU A 135 -14.32 21.60 17.53
CA GLU A 135 -15.31 22.23 16.65
C GLU A 135 -15.71 21.23 15.56
N LYS A 136 -17.01 21.14 15.24
CA LYS A 136 -17.55 20.16 14.30
C LYS A 136 -18.17 20.86 13.11
N TYR A 137 -17.80 20.43 11.91
CA TYR A 137 -18.26 21.01 10.65
C TYR A 137 -18.75 19.92 9.69
N VAL A 138 -19.72 20.26 8.85
CA VAL A 138 -20.13 19.46 7.68
C VAL A 138 -19.66 20.15 6.40
N ALA A 139 -19.34 19.39 5.36
CA ALA A 139 -18.76 19.96 4.14
C ALA A 139 -19.69 20.98 3.45
N GLU A 140 -21.00 20.72 3.46
CA GLU A 140 -22.05 21.57 2.90
C GLU A 140 -22.02 23.01 3.45
N GLU A 141 -21.71 23.14 4.74
CA GLU A 141 -21.71 24.41 5.48
C GLU A 141 -20.31 25.02 5.64
N TRP A 142 -19.27 24.39 5.07
CA TRP A 142 -17.88 24.76 5.33
C TRP A 142 -16.98 24.90 4.09
N ILE A 143 -17.05 23.96 3.13
CA ILE A 143 -16.12 23.94 1.99
C ILE A 143 -16.76 24.24 0.63
N THR A 144 -18.09 24.36 0.56
CA THR A 144 -18.84 24.72 -0.67
C THR A 144 -18.42 26.07 -1.24
N ASP A 145 -18.66 26.29 -2.54
CA ASP A 145 -18.27 27.52 -3.24
C ASP A 145 -18.79 28.79 -2.55
N LYS A 146 -20.04 28.72 -2.11
CA LYS A 146 -20.76 29.78 -1.39
C LYS A 146 -20.09 30.20 -0.07
N ILE A 147 -19.40 29.28 0.60
CA ILE A 147 -18.80 29.48 1.93
C ILE A 147 -17.29 29.71 1.84
N ALA A 148 -16.60 28.94 1.00
CA ALA A 148 -15.14 28.93 0.94
C ALA A 148 -14.55 29.97 -0.02
N LEU A 149 -15.34 30.54 -0.94
CA LEU A 149 -14.87 31.49 -1.95
C LEU A 149 -15.46 32.90 -1.77
N ARG A 150 -14.67 33.92 -2.12
CA ARG A 150 -15.13 35.30 -2.33
C ARG A 150 -14.41 35.87 -3.55
N ASN A 151 -15.17 36.38 -4.52
CA ASN A 151 -14.64 36.94 -5.77
C ASN A 151 -13.65 35.98 -6.47
N ASN A 152 -14.03 34.70 -6.56
CA ASN A 152 -13.21 33.59 -7.07
C ASN A 152 -11.82 33.44 -6.39
N LYS A 153 -11.72 33.78 -5.10
CA LYS A 153 -10.53 33.54 -4.26
C LYS A 153 -10.92 32.81 -2.98
N LEU A 154 -10.04 31.92 -2.53
CA LEU A 154 -10.24 31.17 -1.28
C LEU A 154 -10.19 32.09 -0.05
N LEU A 155 -11.19 31.95 0.82
CA LEU A 155 -11.15 32.53 2.17
C LEU A 155 -10.20 31.73 3.06
N ARG A 156 -9.44 32.41 3.92
CA ARG A 156 -8.32 31.81 4.68
C ARG A 156 -8.69 30.56 5.50
N VAL A 157 -9.82 30.58 6.21
CA VAL A 157 -10.21 29.51 7.15
C VAL A 157 -10.93 28.35 6.44
N PRO A 158 -12.11 28.51 5.81
CA PRO A 158 -12.73 27.41 5.06
C PRO A 158 -11.89 26.96 3.86
N GLY A 159 -11.09 27.85 3.26
CA GLY A 159 -10.24 27.53 2.10
C GLY A 159 -9.10 26.55 2.39
N LYS A 160 -8.56 26.48 3.63
CA LYS A 160 -7.58 25.42 3.99
C LYS A 160 -8.26 24.05 4.09
N PHE A 161 -9.49 23.99 4.62
CA PHE A 161 -10.31 22.76 4.64
C PHE A 161 -10.66 22.33 3.22
N ARG A 162 -11.08 23.26 2.35
CA ARG A 162 -11.37 23.01 0.95
C ARG A 162 -10.16 22.44 0.20
N LYS A 163 -9.01 23.12 0.28
CA LYS A 163 -7.74 22.65 -0.32
C LYS A 163 -7.39 21.22 0.14
N GLY A 164 -7.26 21.01 1.44
CA GLY A 164 -6.88 19.70 1.97
C GLY A 164 -7.91 18.57 1.75
N THR A 165 -9.19 18.91 1.57
CA THR A 165 -10.22 17.91 1.21
C THR A 165 -10.10 17.51 -0.25
N ILE A 166 -9.94 18.48 -1.15
CA ILE A 166 -9.72 18.24 -2.58
C ILE A 166 -8.43 17.41 -2.77
N ASP A 167 -7.32 17.81 -2.14
CA ASP A 167 -6.03 17.10 -2.20
C ASP A 167 -6.14 15.62 -1.76
N LEU A 168 -6.89 15.35 -0.68
CA LEU A 168 -7.13 13.98 -0.20
C LEU A 168 -7.97 13.17 -1.19
N ILE A 169 -9.05 13.76 -1.71
CA ILE A 169 -9.97 13.10 -2.63
C ILE A 169 -9.30 12.81 -3.98
N ASP A 170 -8.53 13.75 -4.50
CA ASP A 170 -7.73 13.56 -5.71
C ASP A 170 -6.71 12.43 -5.53
N LYS A 171 -6.01 12.39 -4.38
CA LYS A 171 -5.10 11.30 -4.05
C LYS A 171 -5.83 9.95 -4.06
N LEU A 172 -6.96 9.82 -3.39
CA LEU A 172 -7.77 8.57 -3.37
C LEU A 172 -8.20 8.16 -4.78
N PHE A 173 -8.69 9.12 -5.56
CA PHE A 173 -9.14 8.91 -6.93
C PHE A 173 -7.99 8.57 -7.89
N VAL A 174 -6.80 9.13 -7.70
CA VAL A 174 -5.59 8.79 -8.47
C VAL A 174 -5.09 7.40 -8.10
N ASP A 175 -5.00 7.07 -6.80
CA ASP A 175 -4.55 5.75 -6.33
C ASP A 175 -5.45 4.62 -6.87
N ALA A 176 -6.77 4.80 -6.80
CA ALA A 176 -7.74 3.86 -7.38
C ALA A 176 -7.64 3.76 -8.91
N THR A 177 -7.45 4.90 -9.60
CA THR A 177 -7.23 4.92 -11.07
C THR A 177 -5.96 4.15 -11.44
N ASN A 178 -4.89 4.28 -10.66
CA ASN A 178 -3.62 3.60 -10.89
C ASN A 178 -3.73 2.08 -10.68
N LYS A 179 -4.45 1.62 -9.65
CA LYS A 179 -4.75 0.19 -9.43
C LYS A 179 -5.44 -0.42 -10.66
N ILE A 180 -6.48 0.23 -11.17
CA ILE A 180 -7.24 -0.23 -12.34
C ILE A 180 -6.38 -0.18 -13.62
N ASN A 181 -5.67 0.91 -13.88
CA ASN A 181 -4.82 1.05 -15.07
C ASN A 181 -3.68 0.02 -15.11
N GLY A 182 -3.13 -0.37 -13.96
CA GLY A 182 -2.14 -1.44 -13.87
C GLY A 182 -2.70 -2.79 -14.33
N LEU A 183 -3.95 -3.10 -14.00
CA LEU A 183 -4.63 -4.32 -14.40
C LEU A 183 -5.01 -4.32 -15.89
N VAL A 184 -5.54 -3.20 -16.41
CA VAL A 184 -5.80 -3.04 -17.85
C VAL A 184 -4.52 -3.26 -18.67
N SER A 185 -3.39 -2.72 -18.19
CA SER A 185 -2.08 -2.87 -18.84
C SER A 185 -1.57 -4.31 -18.80
N ALA A 186 -1.76 -5.01 -17.67
CA ALA A 186 -1.39 -6.42 -17.53
C ALA A 186 -2.24 -7.32 -18.44
N SER A 187 -3.55 -7.09 -18.51
CA SER A 187 -4.49 -7.84 -19.37
C SER A 187 -4.19 -7.64 -20.87
N ALA A 188 -3.83 -6.42 -21.29
CA ALA A 188 -3.43 -6.15 -22.66
C ALA A 188 -2.12 -6.86 -23.05
N SER A 189 -1.16 -6.96 -22.12
CA SER A 189 0.10 -7.69 -22.32
C SER A 189 -0.12 -9.21 -22.51
N ALA A 190 -1.05 -9.79 -21.73
CA ALA A 190 -1.42 -11.21 -21.84
C ALA A 190 -2.19 -11.55 -23.14
N ALA A 191 -2.74 -10.56 -23.84
CA ALA A 191 -3.51 -10.72 -25.07
C ALA A 191 -2.70 -10.48 -26.36
N ALA A 192 -1.39 -10.19 -26.26
CA ALA A 192 -0.54 -10.04 -27.43
C ALA A 192 -0.45 -11.37 -28.21
N PRO A 193 -0.61 -11.38 -29.55
CA PRO A 193 -0.61 -12.62 -30.31
C PRO A 193 0.78 -13.26 -30.28
N VAL A 194 0.83 -14.54 -29.90
CA VAL A 194 1.99 -15.39 -30.15
C VAL A 194 2.22 -15.48 -31.65
N THR A 195 3.20 -14.72 -32.16
CA THR A 195 3.63 -14.80 -33.55
C THR A 195 4.14 -16.21 -33.81
N ALA A 196 3.34 -17.02 -34.50
CA ALA A 196 3.70 -18.39 -34.83
C ALA A 196 5.02 -18.40 -35.63
N ALA A 197 6.06 -19.00 -35.07
CA ALA A 197 7.32 -19.20 -35.76
C ALA A 197 7.06 -20.10 -36.98
N ALA A 198 7.26 -19.55 -38.18
CA ALA A 198 7.00 -20.25 -39.42
C ALA A 198 7.94 -21.47 -39.57
N VAL A 199 7.36 -22.67 -39.60
CA VAL A 199 8.05 -23.87 -40.07
C VAL A 199 7.98 -23.85 -41.61
N PRO A 200 9.11 -23.91 -42.34
CA PRO A 200 9.09 -23.87 -43.79
C PRO A 200 8.51 -25.17 -44.37
N ALA A 201 7.80 -25.02 -45.50
CA ALA A 201 7.07 -26.11 -46.13
C ALA A 201 7.97 -27.25 -46.65
N VAL A 202 7.52 -28.49 -46.46
CA VAL A 202 8.03 -29.65 -47.21
C VAL A 202 6.97 -30.06 -48.23
N THR A 203 7.38 -30.12 -49.49
CA THR A 203 6.56 -30.43 -50.65
C THR A 203 6.01 -31.86 -50.59
N SER A 204 4.69 -32.02 -50.58
CA SER A 204 4.02 -33.32 -50.72
C SER A 204 3.43 -33.47 -52.12
N GLN A 205 3.84 -34.53 -52.84
CA GLN A 205 3.42 -34.80 -54.20
C GLN A 205 2.06 -35.53 -54.27
N THR A 206 1.40 -35.37 -55.42
CA THR A 206 0.10 -35.94 -55.76
C THR A 206 0.10 -37.47 -55.82
N ALA A 207 -0.87 -38.10 -55.17
CA ALA A 207 -1.36 -39.43 -55.54
C ALA A 207 -2.87 -39.52 -55.23
N ALA A 208 -3.68 -39.88 -56.21
CA ALA A 208 -5.13 -40.00 -56.08
C ALA A 208 -5.56 -41.47 -56.08
N VAL A 209 -6.42 -41.87 -55.14
CA VAL A 209 -7.25 -43.09 -55.23
C VAL A 209 -8.64 -42.80 -54.65
N THR A 210 -9.63 -43.53 -55.18
CA THR A 210 -11.09 -43.35 -55.07
C THR A 210 -11.75 -43.73 -53.73
N PRO A 211 -13.00 -43.29 -53.48
CA PRO A 211 -13.75 -43.57 -52.25
C PRO A 211 -14.57 -44.88 -52.33
N VAL A 212 -14.69 -45.61 -51.20
CA VAL A 212 -15.65 -46.71 -51.02
C VAL A 212 -16.18 -46.72 -49.57
N VAL A 213 -17.51 -46.78 -49.43
CA VAL A 213 -18.32 -46.99 -48.20
C VAL A 213 -18.66 -48.50 -48.14
N PRO A 214 -18.68 -49.25 -47.02
CA PRO A 214 -19.46 -49.03 -45.77
C PRO A 214 -18.60 -49.25 -44.46
N VAL A 215 -19.07 -49.54 -43.22
CA VAL A 215 -20.34 -50.05 -42.63
C VAL A 215 -20.56 -49.58 -41.16
N SER A 216 -21.77 -49.79 -40.62
CA SER A 216 -22.13 -49.82 -39.18
C SER A 216 -21.66 -51.16 -38.50
N PRO A 217 -21.78 -51.46 -37.16
CA PRO A 217 -22.95 -51.14 -36.29
C PRO A 217 -22.74 -51.08 -34.73
N VAL A 218 -23.87 -51.04 -33.98
CA VAL A 218 -24.10 -51.46 -32.55
C VAL A 218 -23.57 -50.56 -31.41
N VAL A 219 -24.24 -50.33 -30.24
CA VAL A 219 -25.65 -50.32 -29.73
C VAL A 219 -25.62 -49.54 -28.37
N ALA A 220 -26.78 -49.01 -27.92
CA ALA A 220 -27.23 -48.57 -26.56
C ALA A 220 -26.26 -48.60 -25.33
N ALA A 221 -26.44 -47.77 -24.28
CA ALA A 221 -27.69 -47.20 -23.76
C ALA A 221 -27.53 -45.91 -22.92
N THR A 222 -28.63 -45.18 -22.74
CA THR A 222 -28.90 -44.23 -21.63
C THR A 222 -29.98 -44.87 -20.74
N PRO A 223 -30.01 -44.66 -19.41
CA PRO A 223 -30.66 -43.47 -18.80
C PRO A 223 -29.74 -42.76 -17.75
N LEU A 224 -29.71 -41.43 -17.66
CA LEU A 224 -30.68 -40.54 -16.98
C LEU A 224 -30.62 -40.58 -15.44
N ILE A 225 -29.94 -39.59 -14.83
CA ILE A 225 -30.33 -38.98 -13.54
C ILE A 225 -30.04 -37.48 -13.63
N ALA A 226 -31.03 -36.62 -13.37
CA ALA A 226 -30.86 -35.17 -13.26
C ALA A 226 -31.85 -34.57 -12.25
N ALA A 227 -31.33 -33.74 -11.34
CA ALA A 227 -32.03 -32.98 -10.29
C ALA A 227 -32.79 -33.82 -9.22
N THR A 228 -32.86 -33.45 -7.95
CA THR A 228 -32.86 -32.11 -7.32
C THR A 228 -32.31 -32.15 -5.88
N THR A 229 -31.69 -31.04 -5.42
CA THR A 229 -31.63 -30.46 -4.04
C THR A 229 -31.56 -31.40 -2.80
N THR A 230 -30.74 -31.15 -1.78
CA THR A 230 -30.83 -29.98 -0.86
C THR A 230 -29.60 -29.91 0.07
N ALA A 231 -29.37 -28.75 0.69
CA ALA A 231 -28.25 -28.39 1.56
C ALA A 231 -27.96 -29.31 2.77
N ALA A 232 -26.69 -29.31 3.19
CA ALA A 232 -26.29 -29.20 4.59
C ALA A 232 -24.92 -28.50 4.68
N ALA A 233 -24.82 -27.44 5.48
CA ALA A 233 -23.54 -26.78 5.76
C ALA A 233 -22.73 -27.63 6.75
N GLN A 234 -21.43 -27.79 6.50
CA GLN A 234 -20.47 -28.23 7.51
C GLN A 234 -19.37 -27.18 7.63
N ALA A 235 -19.33 -26.49 8.77
CA ALA A 235 -18.27 -25.57 9.11
C ALA A 235 -16.98 -26.37 9.36
N GLN A 236 -15.92 -26.03 8.64
CA GLN A 236 -14.58 -26.54 8.91
C GLN A 236 -13.82 -25.51 9.76
N PRO A 237 -13.14 -25.91 10.86
CA PRO A 237 -12.53 -24.95 11.77
C PRO A 237 -11.41 -24.14 11.09
N GLU A 238 -11.49 -22.82 11.23
CA GLU A 238 -10.43 -21.89 10.87
C GLU A 238 -9.21 -22.16 11.78
N VAL A 239 -8.14 -22.73 11.22
CA VAL A 239 -6.91 -23.02 11.97
C VAL A 239 -6.12 -21.71 12.13
N LEU A 240 -6.48 -20.97 13.17
CA LEU A 240 -5.68 -19.86 13.69
C LEU A 240 -4.24 -20.33 13.94
N PRO A 241 -3.20 -19.57 13.53
CA PRO A 241 -1.84 -19.86 13.98
C PRO A 241 -1.78 -19.72 15.51
N VAL A 242 -1.17 -20.72 16.14
CA VAL A 242 -1.13 -20.97 17.58
C VAL A 242 -0.76 -19.71 18.38
N GLN A 243 -1.55 -19.41 19.43
CA GLN A 243 -1.18 -18.42 20.45
C GLN A 243 0.12 -18.86 21.16
N ALA A 244 1.24 -18.23 20.81
CA ALA A 244 2.54 -18.46 21.47
C ALA A 244 3.27 -17.14 21.74
N ASN A 245 3.19 -16.67 22.99
CA ASN A 245 4.05 -15.66 23.63
C ASN A 245 4.28 -14.36 22.83
N VAL A 246 3.26 -13.51 22.80
CA VAL A 246 3.35 -12.13 22.31
C VAL A 246 4.22 -11.29 23.27
N PRO A 247 5.17 -10.46 22.78
CA PRO A 247 5.91 -9.53 23.63
C PRO A 247 4.99 -8.59 24.41
N ALA A 248 5.34 -8.28 25.66
CA ALA A 248 4.50 -7.48 26.54
C ALA A 248 4.14 -6.12 25.92
N GLY A 249 2.84 -5.82 25.85
CA GLY A 249 2.32 -4.58 25.26
C GLY A 249 2.10 -4.62 23.74
N TYR A 250 2.32 -5.75 23.07
CA TYR A 250 2.03 -5.93 21.65
C TYR A 250 0.83 -6.85 21.41
N LYS A 251 0.36 -6.90 20.16
CA LYS A 251 -0.61 -7.85 19.60
C LYS A 251 0.03 -8.56 18.42
N ALA A 252 -0.13 -9.88 18.32
CA ALA A 252 0.27 -10.61 17.12
C ALA A 252 -0.67 -10.30 15.96
N VAL A 253 -0.11 -10.15 14.75
CA VAL A 253 -0.86 -10.00 13.50
C VAL A 253 -0.31 -10.97 12.46
N ALA A 254 -1.17 -11.40 11.53
CA ALA A 254 -0.71 -12.21 10.40
C ALA A 254 0.12 -11.36 9.42
N ALA A 255 1.05 -11.98 8.69
CA ALA A 255 1.98 -11.25 7.84
C ALA A 255 1.32 -10.53 6.65
N ASP A 256 0.15 -11.00 6.21
CA ASP A 256 -0.71 -10.33 5.22
C ASP A 256 -1.50 -9.13 5.80
N LYS A 257 -1.43 -8.90 7.12
CA LYS A 257 -2.02 -7.75 7.83
C LYS A 257 -0.97 -6.71 8.26
N ILE A 258 0.27 -6.80 7.77
CA ILE A 258 1.23 -5.69 7.88
C ILE A 258 0.62 -4.47 7.16
N PRO A 259 0.60 -3.27 7.77
CA PRO A 259 0.00 -2.09 7.16
C PRO A 259 0.52 -1.83 5.75
N GLY A 260 -0.39 -1.72 4.77
CA GLY A 260 -0.10 -1.73 3.33
C GLY A 260 0.78 -0.58 2.79
N ASN A 261 1.23 0.34 3.64
CA ASN A 261 2.08 1.46 3.27
C ASN A 261 3.55 1.30 3.68
N ILE A 262 4.09 0.09 3.51
CA ILE A 262 5.52 -0.21 3.70
C ILE A 262 6.40 0.75 2.90
N ILE A 263 5.99 1.21 1.71
CA ILE A 263 6.77 2.18 0.91
C ILE A 263 6.96 3.49 1.68
N ARG A 264 5.91 4.07 2.27
CA ARG A 264 6.01 5.30 3.07
C ARG A 264 6.79 5.09 4.37
N MET A 265 6.65 3.92 4.99
CA MET A 265 7.40 3.54 6.20
C MET A 265 8.91 3.40 5.92
N MET A 266 9.27 2.77 4.80
CA MET A 266 10.67 2.65 4.39
C MET A 266 11.26 3.98 3.92
N GLN A 267 10.47 4.85 3.27
CA GLN A 267 10.92 6.18 2.83
C GLN A 267 11.09 7.18 3.98
N ASN A 268 10.19 7.19 4.98
CA ASN A 268 10.16 8.22 6.02
C ASN A 268 10.55 7.72 7.42
N ASP A 269 10.20 6.49 7.80
CA ASP A 269 10.27 6.07 9.20
C ASP A 269 11.61 5.45 9.59
N GLN A 270 12.40 4.99 8.62
CA GLN A 270 13.65 4.22 8.80
C GLN A 270 13.41 2.90 9.56
N MET A 271 14.18 1.88 9.21
CA MET A 271 14.02 0.53 9.77
C MET A 271 15.23 0.19 10.63
N MET A 272 15.03 -0.43 11.79
CA MET A 272 16.14 -0.91 12.60
C MET A 272 16.22 -2.43 12.52
N ILE A 273 17.37 -2.96 12.09
CA ILE A 273 17.65 -4.38 12.20
C ILE A 273 18.29 -4.68 13.56
N THR A 274 17.83 -5.72 14.23
CA THR A 274 18.52 -6.29 15.40
C THR A 274 18.88 -7.74 15.10
N VAL A 275 20.12 -8.12 15.39
CA VAL A 275 20.66 -9.45 15.07
C VAL A 275 21.34 -10.01 16.30
N SER A 276 21.13 -11.30 16.56
CA SER A 276 21.83 -12.03 17.61
C SER A 276 22.30 -13.36 17.05
N ASN A 277 23.54 -13.74 17.35
CA ASN A 277 24.08 -15.07 17.00
C ASN A 277 24.26 -15.98 18.24
N GLY A 278 23.67 -15.60 19.38
CA GLY A 278 23.77 -16.30 20.66
C GLY A 278 25.07 -16.05 21.44
N GLN A 279 26.06 -15.36 20.87
CA GLN A 279 27.26 -14.86 21.57
C GLN A 279 27.25 -13.33 21.65
N GLU A 280 26.78 -12.69 20.58
CA GLU A 280 26.73 -11.25 20.42
C GLU A 280 25.35 -10.83 19.92
N THR A 281 24.91 -9.64 20.35
CA THR A 281 23.72 -8.97 19.86
C THR A 281 24.09 -7.54 19.51
N ASP A 282 23.75 -7.10 18.30
CA ASP A 282 23.95 -5.73 17.85
C ASP A 282 22.75 -5.28 17.00
N PHE A 283 22.65 -3.98 16.76
CA PHE A 283 21.59 -3.39 15.96
C PHE A 283 22.10 -2.22 15.10
N ALA A 284 21.41 -1.96 14.00
CA ALA A 284 21.76 -0.87 13.10
C ALA A 284 20.51 -0.30 12.41
N THR A 285 20.59 0.98 12.05
CA THR A 285 19.55 1.62 11.23
C THR A 285 19.84 1.40 9.76
N LEU A 286 18.82 0.88 9.05
CA LEU A 286 18.79 0.64 7.62
C LEU A 286 17.74 1.56 6.96
N SER A 287 18.10 2.12 5.81
CA SER A 287 17.22 2.95 4.97
C SER A 287 16.63 2.20 3.77
N SER A 288 16.98 0.91 3.61
CA SER A 288 16.73 0.15 2.38
C SER A 288 16.26 -1.27 2.69
N GLY A 289 15.08 -1.62 2.21
CA GLY A 289 14.41 -2.89 2.49
C GLY A 289 12.91 -2.84 2.18
N GLY A 290 12.19 -3.88 2.58
CA GLY A 290 10.74 -3.98 2.43
C GLY A 290 10.22 -5.37 2.80
N VAL A 291 8.92 -5.58 2.61
CA VAL A 291 8.27 -6.89 2.71
C VAL A 291 7.56 -7.24 1.41
N GLY A 292 7.26 -8.51 1.22
CA GLY A 292 6.54 -9.01 0.05
C GLY A 292 6.24 -10.50 0.18
N TYR A 293 5.99 -11.15 -0.94
CA TYR A 293 5.69 -12.57 -1.01
C TYR A 293 6.60 -13.24 -2.04
N ALA A 294 7.40 -14.22 -1.62
CA ALA A 294 8.36 -14.93 -2.47
C ALA A 294 8.52 -16.38 -1.99
N PHE A 295 8.87 -17.30 -2.90
CA PHE A 295 8.98 -18.74 -2.59
C PHE A 295 7.71 -19.35 -1.95
N SER A 296 6.54 -18.82 -2.28
CA SER A 296 5.25 -19.13 -1.66
C SER A 296 5.19 -18.85 -0.15
N LYS A 297 5.93 -17.83 0.32
CA LYS A 297 6.00 -17.40 1.72
C LYS A 297 5.98 -15.87 1.86
N PRO A 298 5.47 -15.33 2.98
CA PRO A 298 5.71 -13.93 3.33
C PRO A 298 7.19 -13.74 3.65
N VAL A 299 7.80 -12.71 3.05
CA VAL A 299 9.24 -12.42 3.19
C VAL A 299 9.48 -10.96 3.53
N ALA A 300 10.58 -10.71 4.25
CA ALA A 300 11.15 -9.38 4.43
C ALA A 300 12.58 -9.36 3.92
N PHE A 301 12.99 -8.26 3.30
CA PHE A 301 14.35 -8.06 2.82
C PHE A 301 14.91 -6.73 3.32
N CYS A 302 16.23 -6.66 3.46
CA CYS A 302 16.93 -5.42 3.75
C CYS A 302 18.31 -5.40 3.08
N ILE A 303 18.81 -4.20 2.81
CA ILE A 303 20.13 -3.99 2.22
C ILE A 303 21.04 -3.40 3.29
N THR A 304 22.16 -4.08 3.57
CA THR A 304 23.23 -3.57 4.43
C THR A 304 24.47 -3.29 3.58
N GLU A 305 25.17 -2.19 3.89
CA GLU A 305 26.46 -1.90 3.28
C GLU A 305 27.53 -2.88 3.80
N SER A 306 28.55 -3.19 2.99
CA SER A 306 29.73 -3.90 3.49
C SER A 306 30.57 -3.01 4.40
N GLY A 307 31.26 -3.62 5.36
CA GLY A 307 32.05 -2.91 6.37
C GLY A 307 31.26 -2.38 7.56
N LYS A 308 29.95 -2.63 7.65
CA LYS A 308 29.21 -2.52 8.92
C LYS A 308 29.37 -3.80 9.74
N HIS A 309 29.55 -3.67 11.06
CA HIS A 309 29.69 -4.78 12.00
C HIS A 309 28.47 -5.73 11.98
N ILE A 310 27.27 -5.15 11.93
CA ILE A 310 26.01 -5.90 11.76
C ILE A 310 26.02 -6.79 10.51
N ALA A 311 26.71 -6.41 9.44
CA ALA A 311 26.81 -7.20 8.21
C ALA A 311 27.63 -8.48 8.39
N SER A 312 28.58 -8.51 9.34
CA SER A 312 29.29 -9.71 9.77
C SER A 312 28.42 -10.55 10.72
N LEU A 313 27.66 -9.90 11.61
CA LEU A 313 26.76 -10.60 12.53
C LEU A 313 25.65 -11.34 11.77
N ILE A 314 25.09 -10.72 10.72
CA ILE A 314 24.11 -11.29 9.78
C ILE A 314 24.63 -12.57 9.08
N GLU A 315 25.93 -12.70 8.83
CA GLU A 315 26.48 -13.93 8.23
C GLU A 315 26.32 -15.12 9.17
N SER A 316 26.68 -14.93 10.45
CA SER A 316 26.63 -15.97 11.48
C SER A 316 25.22 -16.28 12.02
N ALA A 317 24.29 -15.31 12.02
CA ALA A 317 22.96 -15.48 12.59
C ALA A 317 21.99 -16.24 11.67
N SER A 318 21.13 -17.10 12.23
CA SER A 318 20.08 -17.83 11.51
C SER A 318 18.77 -17.04 11.36
N SER A 319 18.60 -15.97 12.13
CA SER A 319 17.39 -15.14 12.22
C SER A 319 17.73 -13.70 12.62
N TYR A 320 16.77 -12.80 12.43
CA TYR A 320 16.89 -11.36 12.72
C TYR A 320 15.51 -10.75 12.97
N THR A 321 15.48 -9.55 13.57
CA THR A 321 14.24 -8.74 13.65
C THR A 321 14.39 -7.44 12.89
N LEU A 322 13.30 -6.99 12.28
CA LEU A 322 13.15 -5.67 11.69
C LEU A 322 12.11 -4.91 12.51
N SER A 323 12.48 -3.74 13.03
CA SER A 323 11.64 -2.97 13.95
C SER A 323 11.43 -1.54 13.47
N PHE A 324 10.24 -1.00 13.72
CA PHE A 324 9.82 0.34 13.31
C PHE A 324 9.42 1.16 14.53
N TYR A 325 9.80 2.44 14.53
CA TYR A 325 9.69 3.35 15.68
C TYR A 325 8.90 4.60 15.31
N THR A 326 8.36 5.27 16.31
CA THR A 326 7.71 6.58 16.14
C THR A 326 8.76 7.69 16.03
N GLU A 327 8.35 8.85 15.53
CA GLU A 327 9.22 10.03 15.36
C GLU A 327 10.01 10.42 16.62
N ALA A 328 9.47 10.13 17.82
CA ALA A 328 10.13 10.35 19.11
C ALA A 328 11.49 9.66 19.27
N TYR A 329 11.78 8.61 18.48
CA TYR A 329 13.05 7.87 18.51
C TYR A 329 14.00 8.21 17.34
N ARG A 330 13.67 9.22 16.52
CA ARG A 330 14.45 9.59 15.32
C ARG A 330 15.94 9.76 15.61
N ASP A 331 16.29 10.47 16.68
CA ASP A 331 17.67 10.70 17.11
C ASP A 331 18.43 9.39 17.39
N VAL A 332 17.76 8.37 17.93
CA VAL A 332 18.37 7.07 18.22
C VAL A 332 18.64 6.32 16.92
N LEU A 333 17.70 6.36 15.98
CA LEU A 333 17.88 5.74 14.66
C LEU A 333 18.98 6.46 13.86
N ASP A 334 18.99 7.80 13.85
CA ASP A 334 19.99 8.58 13.10
C ASP A 334 21.42 8.33 13.64
N LYS A 335 21.61 8.26 14.97
CA LYS A 335 22.90 7.92 15.61
C LYS A 335 23.39 6.51 15.27
N ASN A 336 22.49 5.57 14.97
CA ASN A 336 22.82 4.16 14.71
C ASN A 336 22.85 3.77 13.22
N LYS A 337 22.87 4.75 12.31
CA LYS A 337 23.15 4.52 10.88
C LYS A 337 24.59 4.09 10.63
N ASP A 338 25.55 4.69 11.35
CA ASP A 338 26.96 4.33 11.24
C ASP A 338 27.31 3.22 12.24
N ASN A 339 27.22 2.00 11.75
CA ASN A 339 27.52 0.76 12.46
C ASN A 339 28.83 0.14 11.94
N ARG A 340 29.84 0.95 11.58
CA ARG A 340 31.14 0.43 11.08
C ARG A 340 31.95 -0.30 12.15
N SER A 341 32.00 0.28 13.34
CA SER A 341 32.72 -0.30 14.49
C SER A 341 31.78 -1.04 15.42
N LYS A 342 32.26 -2.16 15.95
CA LYS A 342 31.67 -2.80 17.14
C LYS A 342 31.75 -1.83 18.32
N ASP A 343 30.61 -1.65 18.99
CA ASP A 343 30.48 -0.86 20.21
C ASP A 343 29.73 -1.76 21.22
N PRO A 344 30.39 -2.27 22.27
CA PRO A 344 29.77 -3.18 23.24
C PRO A 344 28.67 -2.49 24.06
N ASP A 345 28.73 -1.16 24.19
CA ASP A 345 27.83 -0.37 25.01
C ASP A 345 26.70 0.24 24.18
N ARG A 346 26.66 0.05 22.84
CA ARG A 346 25.68 0.62 21.91
C ARG A 346 24.24 0.46 22.38
N ILE A 347 23.90 -0.74 22.87
CA ILE A 347 22.57 -1.07 23.41
C ILE A 347 22.26 -0.19 24.62
N GLN A 348 23.16 -0.10 25.60
CA GLN A 348 22.98 0.72 26.79
C GLN A 348 22.93 2.22 26.47
N ASN A 349 23.82 2.69 25.58
CA ASN A 349 23.94 4.07 25.12
C ASN A 349 22.73 4.53 24.28
N SER A 350 21.96 3.59 23.70
CA SER A 350 20.75 3.90 22.93
C SER A 350 19.56 4.36 23.78
N GLY A 351 19.53 3.99 25.07
CA GLY A 351 18.37 4.17 25.93
C GLY A 351 17.16 3.30 25.60
N LEU A 352 17.29 2.35 24.66
CA LEU A 352 16.23 1.42 24.27
C LEU A 352 16.24 0.16 25.16
N THR A 353 15.06 -0.38 25.45
CA THR A 353 14.87 -1.55 26.32
C THR A 353 14.92 -2.83 25.49
N LEU A 354 16.03 -3.57 25.56
CA LEU A 354 16.18 -4.83 24.84
C LEU A 354 15.18 -5.89 25.35
N ILE A 355 14.39 -6.46 24.45
CA ILE A 355 13.43 -7.54 24.71
C ILE A 355 13.81 -8.81 23.96
N THR A 356 13.30 -9.96 24.44
CA THR A 356 13.44 -11.25 23.76
C THR A 356 12.08 -11.68 23.22
N THR A 357 12.03 -12.06 21.95
CA THR A 357 10.84 -12.54 21.25
C THR A 357 10.56 -14.01 21.56
N SER A 358 9.41 -14.54 21.10
CA SER A 358 9.03 -15.95 21.33
C SER A 358 10.02 -16.97 20.77
N ASN A 359 10.64 -16.70 19.61
CA ASN A 359 11.69 -17.56 19.03
C ASN A 359 13.11 -17.23 19.53
N GLY A 360 13.25 -16.45 20.61
CA GLY A 360 14.55 -16.13 21.22
C GLY A 360 15.34 -15.00 20.55
N ASN A 361 14.82 -14.41 19.48
CA ASN A 361 15.45 -13.25 18.83
C ASN A 361 15.36 -12.00 19.71
N LYS A 362 16.16 -10.99 19.36
CA LYS A 362 16.23 -9.72 20.10
C LYS A 362 15.56 -8.62 19.30
N ALA A 363 14.88 -7.72 20.02
CA ALA A 363 14.26 -6.50 19.51
C ALA A 363 14.22 -5.47 20.65
N PHE A 364 13.62 -4.30 20.45
CA PHE A 364 13.49 -3.29 21.49
C PHE A 364 12.03 -2.98 21.80
N SER A 365 11.75 -2.73 23.08
CA SER A 365 10.40 -2.57 23.58
C SER A 365 9.69 -1.37 22.95
N GLU A 366 10.44 -0.34 22.59
CA GLU A 366 10.00 0.98 22.14
C GLU A 366 9.44 0.99 20.71
N ALA A 367 9.66 -0.08 19.94
CA ALA A 367 9.06 -0.20 18.61
C ALA A 367 7.52 -0.13 18.69
N TRP A 368 6.89 0.29 17.60
CA TRP A 368 5.44 0.14 17.42
C TRP A 368 5.11 -1.09 16.56
N MET A 369 6.07 -1.55 15.74
CA MET A 369 5.99 -2.82 15.02
C MET A 369 7.33 -3.56 15.03
N ILE A 370 7.28 -4.87 15.22
CA ILE A 370 8.41 -5.81 15.13
C ILE A 370 8.03 -6.93 14.15
N ILE A 371 8.90 -7.19 13.18
CA ILE A 371 8.82 -8.32 12.24
C ILE A 371 9.98 -9.26 12.56
N GLU A 372 9.66 -10.51 12.91
CA GLU A 372 10.67 -11.54 13.16
C GLU A 372 10.87 -12.41 11.92
N CYS A 373 12.15 -12.57 11.51
CA CYS A 373 12.51 -13.20 10.25
C CYS A 373 13.50 -14.35 10.46
N LYS A 374 13.27 -15.47 9.78
CA LYS A 374 14.24 -16.56 9.60
C LYS A 374 15.03 -16.32 8.31
N LYS A 375 16.36 -16.31 8.36
CA LYS A 375 17.21 -16.04 7.19
C LYS A 375 17.01 -17.12 6.10
N ILE A 376 16.63 -16.70 4.90
CA ILE A 376 16.56 -17.55 3.70
C ILE A 376 17.89 -17.47 2.95
N SER A 377 18.34 -16.25 2.65
CA SER A 377 19.56 -16.03 1.87
C SER A 377 20.24 -14.70 2.20
N LEU A 378 21.52 -14.64 1.88
CA LEU A 378 22.34 -13.44 1.94
C LEU A 378 23.14 -13.39 0.63
N SER A 379 22.82 -12.44 -0.25
CA SER A 379 23.50 -12.28 -1.54
C SER A 379 24.30 -10.97 -1.58
N GLN A 380 25.47 -11.00 -2.22
CA GLN A 380 26.21 -9.77 -2.51
C GLN A 380 25.61 -9.10 -3.77
N GLN A 381 25.46 -7.79 -3.72
CA GLN A 381 25.03 -6.99 -4.86
C GLN A 381 26.22 -6.78 -5.80
N ASN A 382 26.28 -7.55 -6.89
CA ASN A 382 27.21 -7.30 -7.97
C ASN A 382 26.83 -5.98 -8.68
N GLY A 383 27.83 -5.12 -8.90
CA GLY A 383 27.63 -3.83 -9.57
C GLY A 383 27.21 -4.00 -11.04
N THR A 384 26.43 -3.05 -11.55
CA THR A 384 26.19 -2.92 -12.99
C THR A 384 27.45 -2.46 -13.70
N ALA A 385 27.62 -2.85 -14.96
CA ALA A 385 28.79 -2.46 -15.76
C ALA A 385 28.95 -0.94 -15.78
N GLY A 386 30.07 -0.44 -15.24
CA GLY A 386 30.40 0.99 -15.16
C GLY A 386 30.38 1.60 -13.75
N ALA A 387 29.89 0.88 -12.73
CA ALA A 387 29.97 1.33 -11.33
C ALA A 387 30.66 0.28 -10.44
N PRO A 388 31.61 0.64 -9.55
CA PRO A 388 32.19 -0.31 -8.62
C PRO A 388 31.12 -0.85 -7.67
N ALA A 389 31.18 -2.16 -7.39
CA ALA A 389 30.29 -2.77 -6.42
C ALA A 389 30.61 -2.22 -5.01
N ASN A 390 29.68 -1.48 -4.39
CA ASN A 390 29.80 -0.99 -3.00
C ASN A 390 29.76 -2.12 -1.94
N GLY A 391 29.85 -3.39 -2.34
CA GLY A 391 29.84 -4.56 -1.47
C GLY A 391 28.53 -4.77 -0.69
N SER A 392 27.47 -4.01 -0.99
CA SER A 392 26.19 -4.12 -0.29
C SER A 392 25.64 -5.55 -0.35
N LYS A 393 25.15 -6.04 0.78
CA LYS A 393 24.55 -7.37 0.92
C LYS A 393 23.04 -7.23 1.05
N ILE A 394 22.31 -8.02 0.27
CA ILE A 394 20.86 -8.15 0.35
C ILE A 394 20.58 -9.36 1.26
N LEU A 395 19.99 -9.09 2.41
CA LEU A 395 19.47 -10.10 3.33
C LEU A 395 18.00 -10.35 3.00
N LEU A 396 17.61 -11.61 2.85
CA LEU A 396 16.23 -12.03 2.66
C LEU A 396 15.84 -13.06 3.73
N GLY A 397 14.66 -12.91 4.31
CA GLY A 397 14.15 -13.80 5.34
C GLY A 397 12.65 -14.05 5.23
N GLU A 398 12.25 -15.22 5.72
CA GLU A 398 10.87 -15.65 5.89
C GLU A 398 10.29 -14.98 7.13
N ILE A 399 9.16 -14.28 6.99
CA ILE A 399 8.48 -13.70 8.14
C ILE A 399 7.87 -14.85 8.95
N GLN A 400 8.26 -14.95 10.23
CA GLN A 400 7.76 -15.96 11.16
C GLN A 400 6.67 -15.38 12.07
N ASN A 401 6.89 -14.16 12.57
CA ASN A 401 5.94 -13.45 13.44
C ASN A 401 5.92 -11.96 13.12
N VAL A 402 4.77 -11.32 13.36
CA VAL A 402 4.62 -9.87 13.32
C VAL A 402 3.87 -9.42 14.57
N TRP A 403 4.34 -8.35 15.20
CA TRP A 403 3.76 -7.76 16.39
C TRP A 403 3.59 -6.26 16.23
N ILE A 404 2.40 -5.74 16.58
CA ILE A 404 2.05 -4.31 16.52
C ILE A 404 1.44 -3.87 17.86
N LYS A 405 1.62 -2.61 18.27
CA LYS A 405 0.98 -2.03 19.47
C LYS A 405 -0.42 -1.46 19.18
#